data_AF-A0A327TV62-F1
#
_entry.id   AF-A0A327TV62-F1
#
_cell.length_a   1.000
_cell.length_b   1.000
_cell.length_c   1.000
_cell.angle_alpha   90.00
_cell.angle_beta   90.00
_cell.angle_gamma   90.00
#
_symmetry.space_group_name_H-M   'P 1'
#
loop_
_entity.id
_entity.type
_entity.pdbx_description
1 polymer ?
#
loop_
_entity_poly.entity_id
_entity_poly.type
_entity_poly.pdbx_seq_one_letter_code
_entity_poly.pdbx_strand_id
1 'polypeptide(L)'
;MTLAAEVSPTLAEIGAGRLPEPPEENDGNPWTVGDCWLYCGRTSVRVLWLGPVTAAGGVTAELLACADCISTLHGRAVAAMAKRDKSATERTHRARHARPRSRWGTRVRQ
;
A
#
# COMPACT_ATOMS: atom_id res chain seq x y z
N MET A 1 5.49 22.71 -33.52
CA MET A 1 6.31 22.37 -32.33
C MET A 1 5.33 22.02 -31.22
N THR A 2 5.04 20.74 -31.05
CA THR A 2 4.03 20.25 -30.10
C THR A 2 4.74 19.92 -28.78
N LEU A 3 4.44 20.66 -27.72
CA LEU A 3 4.88 20.34 -26.37
C LEU A 3 4.20 19.04 -25.96
N ALA A 4 4.98 17.95 -25.90
CA ALA A 4 4.54 16.73 -25.24
C ALA A 4 4.31 17.07 -23.76
N ALA A 5 3.09 16.90 -23.29
CA ALA A 5 2.78 16.95 -21.87
C ALA A 5 3.63 15.89 -21.17
N GLU A 6 4.55 16.31 -20.31
CA GLU A 6 5.31 15.40 -19.46
C GLU A 6 4.36 14.88 -18.37
N VAL A 7 3.60 13.86 -18.74
CA VAL A 7 2.78 13.10 -17.79
C VAL A 7 3.77 12.36 -16.88
N SER A 8 3.84 12.75 -15.62
CA SER A 8 4.70 12.11 -14.62
C SER A 8 4.48 10.59 -14.65
N PRO A 9 5.55 9.77 -14.73
CA PRO A 9 5.46 8.33 -14.98
C PRO A 9 4.62 7.56 -13.96
N THR A 10 4.31 8.16 -12.81
CA THR A 10 3.49 7.62 -11.73
C THR A 10 2.07 7.24 -12.15
N LEU A 11 1.44 7.96 -13.09
CA LEU A 11 0.03 7.69 -13.42
C LEU A 11 -0.14 6.47 -14.35
N ALA A 12 0.84 6.21 -15.21
CA ALA A 12 0.81 5.07 -16.13
C ALA A 12 1.04 3.74 -15.39
N GLU A 13 1.83 3.72 -14.33
CA GLU A 13 2.11 2.51 -13.54
C GLU A 13 0.91 2.05 -12.69
N ILE A 14 0.06 2.97 -12.22
CA ILE A 14 -1.17 2.64 -11.48
C ILE A 14 -2.14 1.80 -12.35
N GLY A 15 -2.16 2.03 -13.66
CA GLY A 15 -2.97 1.25 -14.60
C GLY A 15 -2.48 -0.18 -14.85
N ALA A 16 -1.19 -0.45 -14.59
CA ALA A 16 -0.57 -1.74 -14.85
C ALA A 16 -0.71 -2.74 -13.68
N GLY A 17 -1.24 -2.31 -12.54
CA GLY A 17 -1.36 -3.16 -11.36
C GLY A 17 -0.03 -3.57 -10.73
N ARG A 18 1.08 -2.86 -11.04
CA ARG A 18 2.37 -3.07 -10.38
C ARG A 18 2.37 -2.30 -9.07
N LEU A 19 2.68 -3.01 -7.97
CA LEU A 19 2.89 -2.35 -6.68
C LEU A 19 4.18 -1.51 -6.74
N PRO A 20 4.20 -0.34 -6.09
CA PRO A 20 5.40 0.48 -6.05
C PRO A 20 6.52 -0.29 -5.32
N GLU A 21 7.76 -0.11 -5.76
CA GLU A 21 8.92 -0.64 -5.06
C GLU A 21 9.19 0.18 -3.78
N PRO A 22 9.81 -0.42 -2.74
CA PRO A 22 10.22 0.35 -1.57
C PRO A 22 11.29 1.38 -1.96
N PRO A 23 11.37 2.50 -1.22
CA PRO A 23 12.40 3.51 -1.47
C PRO A 23 13.81 2.96 -1.23
N GLU A 24 14.76 3.41 -2.03
CA GLU A 24 16.18 3.08 -1.97
C GLU A 24 17.00 4.31 -1.54
N GLU A 25 18.18 4.11 -0.96
CA GLU A 25 18.90 5.23 -0.34
C GLU A 25 19.38 6.34 -1.31
N ASN A 26 19.33 6.09 -2.63
CA ASN A 26 19.76 7.01 -3.68
C ASN A 26 18.62 7.37 -4.67
N ASP A 27 17.37 7.15 -4.28
CA ASP A 27 16.18 7.33 -5.12
C ASP A 27 15.66 8.79 -5.17
N GLY A 28 16.40 9.74 -4.60
CA GLY A 28 16.02 11.15 -4.51
C GLY A 28 15.12 11.49 -3.32
N ASN A 29 14.76 10.53 -2.47
CA ASN A 29 14.10 10.82 -1.20
C ASN A 29 15.05 11.52 -0.20
N PRO A 30 14.51 12.30 0.76
CA PRO A 30 15.30 13.06 1.73
C PRO A 30 15.82 12.16 2.87
N TRP A 31 16.74 11.26 2.54
CA TRP A 31 17.45 10.43 3.53
C TRP A 31 18.36 11.30 4.42
N THR A 32 18.35 11.04 5.72
CA THR A 32 19.21 11.71 6.71
C THR A 32 20.01 10.67 7.50
N VAL A 33 21.08 11.09 8.18
CA VAL A 33 21.80 10.19 9.11
C VAL A 33 21.12 10.24 10.46
N GLY A 34 20.77 9.07 11.00
CA GLY A 34 20.08 8.95 12.29
C GLY A 34 19.97 7.51 12.76
N ASP A 35 19.05 7.29 13.70
CA ASP A 35 18.81 5.98 14.28
C ASP A 35 17.59 5.33 13.64
N CYS A 36 17.69 4.03 13.31
CA CYS A 36 16.56 3.28 12.81
C CYS A 36 15.67 2.83 13.97
N TRP A 37 14.44 3.37 14.03
CA TRP A 37 13.48 3.10 15.12
C TRP A 37 12.66 1.82 14.90
N LEU A 38 12.93 1.11 13.80
CA LEU A 38 12.38 -0.23 13.55
C LEU A 38 13.29 -1.30 14.17
N TYR A 39 13.03 -2.55 13.81
CA TYR A 39 13.55 -3.73 14.51
C TYR A 39 15.08 -3.90 14.47
N CYS A 40 15.81 -3.24 13.56
CA CYS A 40 17.26 -3.39 13.51
C CYS A 40 18.00 -2.54 14.55
N GLY A 41 17.41 -1.45 15.05
CA GLY A 41 17.98 -0.57 16.06
C GLY A 41 19.34 0.05 15.70
N ARG A 42 19.78 -0.02 14.43
CA ARG A 42 21.08 0.51 14.00
C ARG A 42 21.12 2.03 14.16
N THR A 43 22.23 2.54 14.69
CA THR A 43 22.48 3.96 14.89
C THR A 43 23.39 4.52 13.81
N SER A 44 23.32 5.83 13.56
CA SER A 44 24.17 6.53 12.58
C SER A 44 24.11 5.94 11.15
N VAL A 45 22.94 5.47 10.74
CA VAL A 45 22.67 4.94 9.39
C VAL A 45 21.82 5.93 8.59
N ARG A 46 21.77 5.76 7.25
CA ARG A 46 20.80 6.50 6.44
C ARG A 46 19.39 6.04 6.79
N VAL A 47 18.54 6.99 7.16
CA VAL A 47 17.15 6.79 7.53
C VAL A 47 16.24 7.72 6.74
N LEU A 48 15.04 7.23 6.45
CA LEU A 48 13.97 7.99 5.82
C LEU A 48 12.81 8.13 6.81
N TRP A 49 12.18 9.30 6.79
CA TRP A 49 10.96 9.55 7.53
C TRP A 49 9.77 8.82 6.90
N LEU A 50 9.13 7.93 7.67
CA LEU A 50 7.97 7.16 7.23
C LEU A 50 6.63 7.81 7.61
N GLY A 51 6.64 8.75 8.56
CA GLY A 51 5.44 9.39 9.06
C GLY A 51 5.45 9.58 10.57
N PRO A 52 4.37 10.16 11.14
CA PRO A 52 4.22 10.28 12.58
C PRO A 52 3.89 8.94 13.23
N VAL A 53 4.39 8.74 14.45
CA VAL A 53 4.00 7.64 15.34
C VAL A 53 3.42 8.22 16.62
N THR A 54 2.32 7.64 17.10
CA THR A 54 1.72 7.96 18.39
C THR A 54 1.99 6.84 19.38
N ALA A 55 2.69 7.16 20.45
CA ALA A 55 2.97 6.26 21.56
C ALA A 55 1.99 6.47 22.72
N ALA A 56 2.07 5.60 23.73
CA ALA A 56 1.25 5.70 24.93
C ALA A 56 1.36 7.08 25.59
N GLY A 57 0.24 7.55 26.16
CA GLY A 57 0.17 8.89 26.77
C GLY A 57 0.07 10.04 25.76
N GLY A 58 -0.19 9.76 24.47
CA GLY A 58 -0.38 10.80 23.46
C GLY A 58 0.91 11.40 22.91
N VAL A 59 2.07 10.82 23.26
CA VAL A 59 3.37 11.27 22.73
C VAL A 59 3.41 11.02 21.24
N THR A 60 3.63 12.06 20.44
CA THR A 60 3.78 11.97 18.99
C THR A 60 5.23 12.27 18.60
N ALA A 61 5.80 11.43 17.73
CA ALA A 61 7.17 11.55 17.24
C ALA A 61 7.26 11.14 15.77
N GLU A 62 8.42 11.35 15.16
CA GLU A 62 8.73 10.88 13.81
C GLU A 62 9.11 9.39 13.82
N LEU A 63 8.73 8.64 12.80
CA LEU A 63 9.19 7.26 12.60
C LEU A 63 10.29 7.23 11.53
N LEU A 64 11.55 7.10 11.95
CA LEU A 64 12.71 7.03 11.06
C LEU A 64 13.16 5.57 10.85
N ALA A 65 13.46 5.21 9.60
CA ALA A 65 13.85 3.84 9.26
C ALA A 65 14.91 3.75 8.15
N CYS A 66 15.82 2.79 8.26
CA CYS A 66 16.79 2.47 7.20
C CYS A 66 16.17 1.65 6.06
N ALA A 67 16.80 1.66 4.88
CA ALA A 67 16.29 1.01 3.67
C ALA A 67 15.94 -0.47 3.85
N ASP A 68 16.80 -1.26 4.50
CA ASP A 68 16.56 -2.70 4.74
C ASP A 68 15.26 -2.94 5.54
N CYS A 69 15.04 -2.13 6.59
CA CYS A 69 13.84 -2.23 7.40
C CYS A 69 12.60 -1.74 6.64
N ILE A 70 12.74 -0.71 5.81
CA ILE A 70 11.65 -0.21 4.96
C ILE A 70 11.24 -1.27 3.93
N SER A 71 12.20 -1.91 3.25
CA SER A 71 11.94 -3.01 2.31
C SER A 71 11.18 -4.15 2.97
N THR A 72 11.60 -4.56 4.18
CA THR A 72 10.91 -5.59 4.96
C THR A 72 9.48 -5.17 5.34
N LEU A 73 9.30 -3.93 5.81
CA LEU A 73 7.99 -3.39 6.20
C LEU A 73 7.06 -3.29 4.97
N HIS A 74 7.58 -2.82 3.85
CA HIS A 74 6.87 -2.70 2.59
C HIS A 74 6.35 -4.06 2.11
N GLY A 75 7.20 -5.10 2.10
CA GLY A 75 6.78 -6.46 1.75
C GLY A 75 5.66 -6.99 2.65
N ARG A 76 5.69 -6.69 3.96
CA ARG A 76 4.61 -7.04 4.90
C ARG A 76 3.32 -6.27 4.58
N ALA A 77 3.41 -4.97 4.29
CA ALA A 77 2.26 -4.15 3.94
C ALA A 77 1.59 -4.63 2.65
N VAL A 78 2.38 -4.89 1.61
CA VAL A 78 1.93 -5.49 0.34
C VAL A 78 1.21 -6.81 0.58
N ALA A 79 1.80 -7.72 1.36
CA ALA A 79 1.18 -9.01 1.65
C ALA A 79 -0.14 -8.86 2.43
N ALA A 80 -0.22 -7.90 3.35
CA ALA A 80 -1.44 -7.62 4.11
C ALA A 80 -2.55 -7.04 3.21
N MET A 81 -2.22 -6.13 2.30
CA MET A 81 -3.15 -5.59 1.30
C MET A 81 -3.70 -6.71 0.41
N ALA A 82 -2.82 -7.54 -0.18
CA ALA A 82 -3.23 -8.65 -1.03
C ALA A 82 -4.16 -9.64 -0.32
N LYS A 83 -3.95 -9.91 0.97
CA LYS A 83 -4.86 -10.75 1.78
C LYS A 83 -6.24 -10.11 1.95
N ARG A 84 -6.30 -8.79 2.18
CA ARG A 84 -7.56 -8.05 2.32
C ARG A 84 -8.35 -8.06 1.02
N ASP A 85 -7.70 -7.85 -0.11
CA ASP A 85 -8.35 -7.84 -1.43
C ASP A 85 -8.94 -9.21 -1.77
N LYS A 86 -8.19 -10.30 -1.55
CA LYS A 86 -8.72 -11.67 -1.69
C LYS A 86 -9.98 -11.88 -0.85
N SER A 87 -9.95 -11.47 0.42
CA SER A 87 -11.11 -11.60 1.31
C SER A 87 -12.31 -10.78 0.82
N ALA A 88 -12.08 -9.62 0.20
CA ALA A 88 -13.13 -8.78 -0.36
C ALA A 88 -13.77 -9.45 -1.59
N THR A 89 -12.94 -9.95 -2.51
CA THR A 89 -13.41 -10.70 -3.68
C THR A 89 -14.23 -11.93 -3.28
N GLU A 90 -13.77 -12.70 -2.30
CA GLU A 90 -14.49 -13.87 -1.78
C GLU A 90 -15.85 -13.50 -1.17
N ARG A 91 -15.92 -12.43 -0.37
CA ARG A 91 -17.18 -11.91 0.18
C ARG A 91 -18.16 -11.52 -0.93
N THR A 92 -17.69 -10.80 -1.96
CA THR A 92 -18.55 -10.42 -3.09
C THR A 92 -19.02 -11.63 -3.89
N HIS A 93 -18.14 -12.62 -4.11
CA HIS A 93 -18.51 -13.87 -4.78
C HIS A 93 -19.58 -14.63 -3.99
N ARG A 94 -19.41 -14.79 -2.68
CA ARG A 94 -20.43 -15.41 -1.81
C ARG A 94 -21.75 -14.65 -1.87
N ALA A 95 -21.73 -13.32 -1.79
CA ALA A 95 -22.94 -12.50 -1.89
C ALA A 95 -23.66 -12.66 -3.25
N ARG A 96 -22.93 -12.84 -4.35
CA ARG A 96 -23.50 -13.14 -5.68
C ARG A 96 -24.16 -14.52 -5.71
N HIS A 97 -23.54 -15.55 -5.13
CA HIS A 97 -24.15 -16.89 -5.04
C HIS A 97 -25.30 -16.97 -4.05
N ALA A 98 -25.29 -16.14 -3.02
CA ALA A 98 -26.37 -16.02 -2.04
C ALA A 98 -27.55 -15.18 -2.57
N ARG A 99 -27.45 -14.53 -3.74
CA ARG A 99 -28.64 -13.93 -4.36
C ARG A 99 -29.61 -15.06 -4.71
N PRO A 100 -30.83 -15.09 -4.13
CA PRO A 100 -31.82 -16.07 -4.55
C PRO A 100 -32.05 -15.87 -6.05
N ARG A 101 -32.03 -16.99 -6.82
CA ARG A 101 -32.45 -16.96 -8.23
C ARG A 101 -33.81 -16.28 -8.26
N SER A 102 -33.88 -15.15 -8.94
CA SER A 102 -35.10 -14.36 -9.01
C SER A 102 -36.29 -15.26 -9.34
N ARG A 103 -37.35 -15.12 -8.53
CA ARG A 103 -38.68 -15.70 -8.72
C ARG A 103 -39.30 -15.14 -10.01
N TRP A 104 -38.84 -15.59 -11.17
CA TRP A 104 -39.51 -15.35 -12.45
C TRP A 104 -39.66 -16.66 -13.21
N GLY A 105 -40.69 -17.41 -12.80
CA GLY A 105 -41.56 -18.24 -13.63
C GLY A 105 -42.97 -17.97 -13.11
N THR A 106 -44.02 -17.72 -13.89
CA THR A 106 -44.34 -18.16 -15.25
C THR A 106 -45.37 -17.18 -15.83
N ARG A 107 -45.36 -17.03 -17.15
CA ARG A 107 -46.34 -16.33 -17.97
C ARG A 107 -47.76 -16.85 -17.67
N VAL A 108 -48.73 -15.99 -17.34
CA VAL A 108 -50.17 -16.30 -17.47
C VAL A 108 -50.79 -15.20 -18.33
N ARG A 109 -51.16 -15.58 -19.56
CA ARG A 109 -52.09 -14.84 -20.41
C ARG A 109 -53.47 -14.97 -19.77
N GLN A 110 -54.17 -13.86 -19.59
CA GLN A 110 -55.62 -13.78 -19.78
C GLN A 110 -55.92 -12.45 -20.46
#